data_AF-A0A914AX35-F1
#
_entry.id   AF-A0A914AX35-F1
#
_cell.length_a   1.000
_cell.length_b   1.000
_cell.length_c   1.000
_cell.angle_alpha   90.00
_cell.angle_beta   90.00
_cell.angle_gamma   90.00
#
_symmetry.space_group_name_H-M   'P 1'
#
loop_
_entity.id
_entity.type
_entity.pdbx_description
1 polymer ?
#
loop_
_entity_poly.entity_id
_entity_poly.type
_entity_poly.pdbx_seq_one_letter_code
_entity_poly.pdbx_strand_id
1 'polypeptide(L)'
;MIDLDSRGCGQRMGRFVLPPGDPCTRTGVRLGGHYHRYAPEMQGQDPPLYMDMLPEVTAEVIGRWFNCTENKLEESTLGVTETAPELTPTVSPWSTPVASTLTDTIPVVSTTPEPSMLPADCQSILDVGQNTSGVYTIRHKHQNMQVYCRMESGKGYTVFQRRLDGSVSFNRTWQEYADGFGNLTGEFWLGNQKLSSLTRNWGRELVITLRAFAGEEARIRYEYFHVFASEYTYKLIVDGFSEESGDAGDSLGSGTIIRFSTRDEDHDNDGENCAEKFHGGWWYDGCGSDISDWFLSNLNGLYYNNATVDDYMGIQWVTWKGKQVSLKGCEMMTRSKCNWSITEPPADCQEILDAGQNTSGVYTIQHACQNMQVYCHMEPESGKGYIVFQRRLDGSVSFDRTWQGYAEGFGDLTGEFWLGNQKLHSLTRNWGWELVITLRAYDGEEARVRYGKFKIHPSSERNYELYVGDFNAKSGDADDSLRLQNHWYFSTPDKDNDFDGDNCAEKFHGGWWYNYCGSDISNWFQSNLNGLYYSNATVDDYMGIQWVTWKGTPLSEPVIVTFQLTISPLEAHCYTPWQ
;
A
#
# COMPACT_ATOMS: atom_id res chain seq x y z
N MET A 1 -0.21 5.18 41.77
CA MET A 1 0.26 6.56 41.48
C MET A 1 1.76 6.56 41.69
N ILE A 2 2.51 6.95 40.67
CA ILE A 2 3.96 7.15 40.75
C ILE A 2 4.17 8.60 40.31
N ASP A 3 4.92 9.35 41.11
CA ASP A 3 5.26 10.75 40.83
C ASP A 3 6.71 10.78 40.32
N LEU A 4 6.95 11.38 39.16
CA LEU A 4 8.25 11.37 38.48
C LEU A 4 8.79 12.80 38.42
N ASP A 5 9.54 13.17 39.46
CA ASP A 5 10.14 14.49 39.59
C ASP A 5 11.58 14.49 39.03
N SER A 6 11.75 14.95 37.80
CA SER A 6 13.07 15.34 37.26
C SER A 6 12.94 16.62 36.42
N ARG A 7 13.91 17.53 36.56
CA ARG A 7 13.79 18.92 36.12
C ARG A 7 14.48 19.14 34.78
N GLY A 8 13.72 19.52 33.76
CA GLY A 8 14.25 19.94 32.45
C GLY A 8 13.16 20.08 31.39
N CYS A 9 12.48 21.23 31.38
CA CYS A 9 11.60 21.72 30.31
C CYS A 9 10.63 20.71 29.63
N GLY A 10 9.38 20.67 30.10
CA GLY A 10 8.34 21.14 29.18
C GLY A 10 7.01 20.41 29.02
N GLN A 11 6.78 19.17 29.47
CA GLN A 11 5.43 18.58 29.49
C GLN A 11 5.22 17.65 30.69
N ARG A 12 4.09 17.80 31.41
CA ARG A 12 3.70 16.94 32.53
C ARG A 12 2.77 15.83 32.05
N MET A 13 3.20 14.57 32.07
CA MET A 13 2.30 13.44 31.81
C MET A 13 1.33 13.21 32.97
N GLY A 14 0.04 13.06 32.66
CA GLY A 14 -1.01 12.77 33.63
C GLY A 14 -1.26 11.27 33.80
N ARG A 15 -0.91 10.74 34.98
CA ARG A 15 -1.57 9.60 35.67
C ARG A 15 -1.88 8.33 34.85
N PHE A 16 -1.00 7.34 34.93
CA PHE A 16 -1.29 5.94 34.55
C PHE A 16 -2.35 5.30 35.46
N VAL A 17 -3.28 4.55 34.86
CA VAL A 17 -4.26 3.68 35.54
C VAL A 17 -4.25 2.30 34.88
N LEU A 18 -3.92 1.26 35.63
CA LEU A 18 -4.00 -0.13 35.18
C LEU A 18 -5.35 -0.75 35.60
N PRO A 19 -5.99 -1.61 34.78
CA PRO A 19 -7.10 -2.44 35.21
C PRO A 19 -6.65 -3.43 36.31
N PRO A 20 -7.55 -3.91 37.18
CA PRO A 20 -7.20 -4.87 38.23
C PRO A 20 -6.61 -6.18 37.66
N GLY A 21 -5.54 -6.68 38.30
CA GLY A 21 -4.84 -7.91 37.92
C GLY A 21 -3.34 -7.84 38.25
N ASP A 22 -2.64 -8.96 38.10
CA ASP A 22 -1.17 -9.02 38.27
C ASP A 22 -0.47 -8.46 37.01
N PRO A 23 0.39 -7.44 37.11
CA PRO A 23 1.12 -6.90 35.95
C PRO A 23 2.19 -7.86 35.41
N CYS A 24 2.69 -8.82 36.18
CA CYS A 24 3.74 -9.76 35.74
C CYS A 24 3.21 -10.88 34.82
N THR A 25 1.92 -10.93 34.51
CA THR A 25 1.30 -11.96 33.64
C THR A 25 0.64 -11.41 32.37
N ARG A 26 0.84 -10.13 32.04
CA ARG A 26 0.25 -9.48 30.85
C ARG A 26 1.23 -9.33 29.69
N THR A 27 0.73 -9.53 28.47
CA THR A 27 1.50 -9.50 27.22
C THR A 27 1.61 -8.11 26.56
N GLY A 28 0.86 -7.10 27.03
CA GLY A 28 0.99 -5.72 26.55
C GLY A 28 -0.03 -4.76 27.18
N VAL A 29 0.19 -3.45 27.01
CA VAL A 29 -0.74 -2.37 27.39
C VAL A 29 -0.63 -1.24 26.35
N ARG A 30 -1.76 -0.84 25.74
CA ARG A 30 -1.84 0.38 24.91
C ARG A 30 -2.13 1.62 25.77
N LEU A 31 -1.62 2.76 25.35
CA LEU A 31 -1.90 4.07 25.96
C LEU A 31 -2.90 4.82 25.08
N GLY A 32 -3.98 5.34 25.66
CA GLY A 32 -5.00 6.09 24.95
C GLY A 32 -5.21 7.50 25.51
N GLY A 33 -5.52 8.44 24.63
CA GLY A 33 -5.97 9.79 24.97
C GLY A 33 -6.72 10.45 23.81
N HIS A 34 -7.75 11.22 24.13
CA HIS A 34 -8.71 11.78 23.15
C HIS A 34 -8.31 13.17 22.63
N TYR A 35 -8.69 13.52 21.40
CA TYR A 35 -9.24 14.86 21.10
C TYR A 35 -10.10 14.94 19.80
N HIS A 36 -11.05 15.89 19.76
CA HIS A 36 -12.00 16.13 18.65
C HIS A 36 -11.45 17.04 17.54
N ARG A 37 -12.07 17.06 16.34
CA ARG A 37 -11.87 18.17 15.38
C ARG A 37 -13.05 18.46 14.43
N TYR A 38 -13.55 19.69 14.52
CA TYR A 38 -14.29 20.57 13.57
C TYR A 38 -14.85 21.72 14.44
N ALA A 39 -14.90 23.02 14.10
CA ALA A 39 -14.32 23.92 13.07
C ALA A 39 -14.61 25.38 13.56
N PRO A 40 -14.30 26.49 12.83
CA PRO A 40 -13.43 26.75 11.68
C PRO A 40 -12.36 27.85 11.97
N GLU A 41 -11.67 28.35 10.93
CA GLU A 41 -10.87 29.60 10.84
C GLU A 41 -10.46 30.35 12.14
N MET A 42 -9.18 30.25 12.51
CA MET A 42 -8.44 31.35 13.16
C MET A 42 -6.98 31.40 12.64
N GLN A 43 -6.49 32.60 12.37
CA GLN A 43 -5.08 32.83 12.00
C GLN A 43 -4.19 32.78 13.25
N GLY A 44 -3.10 32.01 13.19
CA GLY A 44 -2.01 32.06 14.17
C GLY A 44 -2.23 31.24 15.45
N GLN A 45 -2.11 29.92 15.35
CA GLN A 45 -1.79 29.03 16.49
C GLN A 45 -1.14 27.72 16.00
N ASP A 46 -0.42 27.05 16.90
CA ASP A 46 0.48 25.93 16.62
C ASP A 46 -0.18 24.72 15.92
N PRO A 47 0.58 23.93 15.12
CA PRO A 47 0.04 22.76 14.45
C PRO A 47 -0.43 21.67 15.45
N PRO A 48 -1.54 20.98 15.19
CA PRO A 48 -2.11 20.03 16.12
C PRO A 48 -1.37 18.67 16.09
N LEU A 49 -0.77 18.30 17.22
CA LEU A 49 -0.22 16.98 17.48
C LEU A 49 -1.34 15.91 17.45
N TYR A 50 -1.20 14.90 16.58
CA TYR A 50 -2.06 13.70 16.56
C TYR A 50 -1.54 12.64 17.52
N MET A 51 -2.43 11.92 18.22
CA MET A 51 -2.08 11.06 19.36
C MET A 51 -1.94 9.56 19.03
N ASP A 52 -1.45 9.21 17.84
CA ASP A 52 -1.08 7.82 17.49
C ASP A 52 0.36 7.46 17.95
N MET A 53 0.92 8.24 18.87
CA MET A 53 2.36 8.33 19.15
C MET A 53 2.81 7.64 20.45
N LEU A 54 2.32 6.43 20.77
CA LEU A 54 2.81 5.70 21.95
C LEU A 54 3.14 4.23 21.62
N PRO A 55 4.40 3.79 21.82
CA PRO A 55 4.84 2.45 21.45
C PRO A 55 4.17 1.38 22.32
N GLU A 56 3.92 0.20 21.75
CA GLU A 56 3.51 -0.96 22.53
C GLU A 56 4.62 -1.35 23.52
N VAL A 57 4.31 -1.25 24.82
CA VAL A 57 5.23 -1.63 25.88
C VAL A 57 5.25 -3.15 25.98
N THR A 58 6.33 -3.76 25.49
CA THR A 58 6.50 -5.22 25.50
C THR A 58 6.54 -5.76 26.93
N ALA A 59 6.13 -7.03 27.10
CA ALA A 59 6.19 -7.73 28.38
C ALA A 59 7.59 -7.68 29.04
N GLU A 60 8.66 -7.59 28.25
CA GLU A 60 10.03 -7.46 28.73
C GLU A 60 10.28 -6.10 29.42
N VAL A 61 9.74 -5.00 28.88
CA VAL A 61 9.85 -3.67 29.51
C VAL A 61 9.00 -3.60 30.78
N ILE A 62 7.81 -4.21 30.78
CA ILE A 62 6.95 -4.35 31.97
C ILE A 62 7.70 -5.14 33.06
N GLY A 63 8.31 -6.27 32.72
CA GLY A 63 9.08 -7.10 33.65
C GLY A 63 10.23 -6.33 34.32
N ARG A 64 10.94 -5.48 33.58
CA ARG A 64 12.02 -4.62 34.09
C ARG A 64 11.52 -3.50 35.02
N TRP A 65 10.32 -2.95 34.80
CA TRP A 65 9.76 -1.91 35.67
C TRP A 65 9.17 -2.43 36.98
N PHE A 66 8.66 -3.67 37.00
CA PHE A 66 8.06 -4.28 38.19
C PHE A 66 8.95 -5.31 38.90
N ASN A 67 10.17 -5.54 38.38
CA ASN A 67 11.15 -6.49 38.91
C ASN A 67 10.58 -7.93 39.04
N CYS A 68 9.84 -8.36 38.01
CA CYS A 68 9.22 -9.69 37.95
C CYS A 68 10.32 -10.76 37.85
N THR A 69 10.47 -11.61 38.87
CA THR A 69 11.46 -12.71 38.85
C THR A 69 11.00 -13.84 37.95
N GLU A 70 11.88 -14.31 37.05
CA GLU A 70 11.68 -15.53 36.26
C GLU A 70 11.47 -16.74 37.19
N ASN A 71 10.22 -17.17 37.38
CA ASN A 71 9.83 -18.51 37.80
C ASN A 71 8.30 -18.67 37.80
N LYS A 72 7.74 -19.10 36.66
CA LYS A 72 6.60 -20.05 36.54
C LYS A 72 6.12 -20.18 35.08
N LEU A 73 6.99 -20.72 34.24
CA LEU A 73 6.57 -21.55 33.11
C LEU A 73 6.88 -22.99 33.52
N GLU A 74 5.86 -23.73 33.99
CA GLU A 74 6.01 -25.16 34.20
C GLU A 74 5.87 -25.88 32.85
N GLU A 75 7.01 -26.26 32.28
CA GLU A 75 7.06 -27.18 31.14
C GLU A 75 6.51 -28.55 31.55
N SER A 76 5.45 -29.02 30.90
CA SER A 76 5.06 -30.43 30.93
C SER A 76 5.70 -31.16 29.74
N THR A 77 6.92 -31.65 29.93
CA THR A 77 7.63 -32.45 28.93
C THR A 77 6.99 -33.83 28.79
N LEU A 78 6.47 -34.14 27.60
CA LEU A 78 6.17 -35.50 27.15
C LEU A 78 6.79 -35.70 25.77
N GLY A 79 8.01 -36.26 25.76
CA GLY A 79 8.79 -36.42 24.54
C GLY A 79 8.27 -37.55 23.65
N VAL A 80 8.36 -37.33 22.34
CA VAL A 80 8.26 -38.37 21.31
C VAL A 80 9.55 -38.31 20.49
N THR A 81 10.22 -39.45 20.37
CA THR A 81 11.49 -39.59 19.65
C THR A 81 11.27 -39.63 18.14
N GLU A 82 11.95 -38.77 17.38
CA GLU A 82 12.07 -38.93 15.93
C GLU A 82 13.10 -40.01 15.56
N THR A 83 12.74 -40.85 14.59
CA THR A 83 13.68 -41.68 13.83
C THR A 83 13.43 -41.49 12.34
N ALA A 84 14.31 -40.73 11.68
CA ALA A 84 14.28 -40.58 10.23
C ALA A 84 15.05 -41.73 9.54
N PRO A 85 14.54 -42.26 8.41
CA PRO A 85 15.35 -43.00 7.45
C PRO A 85 15.63 -42.14 6.20
N GLU A 86 16.91 -42.05 5.87
CA GLU A 86 17.48 -41.45 4.68
C GLU A 86 17.03 -42.18 3.39
N LEU A 87 16.62 -41.43 2.36
CA LEU A 87 16.42 -41.97 1.01
C LEU A 87 17.09 -41.06 -0.03
N THR A 88 18.12 -41.60 -0.66
CA THR A 88 18.83 -41.01 -1.80
C THR A 88 18.12 -41.34 -3.11
N PRO A 89 18.04 -40.41 -4.09
CA PRO A 89 17.79 -40.73 -5.49
C PRO A 89 19.09 -40.73 -6.30
N THR A 90 19.29 -41.79 -7.08
CA THR A 90 20.43 -41.98 -7.99
C THR A 90 20.33 -41.13 -9.26
N VAL A 91 21.43 -40.47 -9.62
CA VAL A 91 21.59 -39.79 -10.93
C VAL A 91 22.08 -40.80 -11.97
N SER A 92 21.49 -40.76 -13.18
CA SER A 92 21.97 -41.49 -14.36
C SER A 92 22.06 -40.56 -15.57
N PRO A 93 23.23 -40.41 -16.22
CA PRO A 93 23.40 -39.56 -17.39
C PRO A 93 23.41 -40.38 -18.69
N TRP A 94 22.58 -40.00 -19.67
CA TRP A 94 22.72 -40.42 -21.06
C TRP A 94 22.55 -39.24 -22.00
N SER A 95 23.65 -38.86 -22.65
CA SER A 95 23.71 -37.92 -23.75
C SER A 95 24.27 -38.63 -24.98
N THR A 96 23.64 -38.45 -26.14
CA THR A 96 24.29 -38.59 -27.46
C THR A 96 23.60 -37.68 -28.49
N PRO A 97 24.34 -37.10 -29.44
CA PRO A 97 23.78 -36.26 -30.49
C PRO A 97 23.44 -37.06 -31.75
N VAL A 98 22.45 -36.63 -32.53
CA VAL A 98 22.21 -37.14 -33.90
C VAL A 98 22.05 -35.97 -34.87
N ALA A 99 22.61 -36.16 -36.07
CA ALA A 99 22.95 -35.11 -37.02
C ALA A 99 21.77 -34.46 -37.76
N SER A 100 22.01 -33.22 -38.19
CA SER A 100 21.20 -32.51 -39.18
C SER A 100 21.20 -33.22 -40.53
N THR A 101 20.03 -33.38 -41.14
CA THR A 101 19.90 -33.48 -42.60
C THR A 101 18.73 -32.60 -43.06
N LEU A 102 19.00 -31.73 -44.02
CA LEU A 102 17.98 -30.89 -44.66
C LEU A 102 17.32 -31.69 -45.78
N THR A 103 16.02 -31.88 -45.72
CA THR A 103 15.20 -32.24 -46.90
C THR A 103 13.95 -31.38 -46.93
N ASP A 104 13.75 -30.73 -48.07
CA ASP A 104 12.72 -29.73 -48.32
C ASP A 104 11.47 -30.40 -48.91
N THR A 105 10.42 -30.55 -48.10
CA THR A 105 9.07 -30.90 -48.55
C THR A 105 8.02 -30.26 -47.65
N ILE A 106 7.20 -29.39 -48.22
CA ILE A 106 6.11 -28.66 -47.54
C ILE A 106 4.98 -29.63 -47.14
N PRO A 107 4.64 -29.77 -45.85
CA PRO A 107 3.38 -30.35 -45.43
C PRO A 107 2.31 -29.27 -45.34
N VAL A 108 1.18 -29.47 -46.04
CA VAL A 108 -0.03 -28.66 -45.81
C VAL A 108 -0.62 -29.06 -44.47
N VAL A 109 -0.25 -28.33 -43.41
CA VAL A 109 -0.79 -28.53 -42.07
C VAL A 109 -2.15 -27.85 -41.98
N SER A 110 -3.19 -28.66 -41.76
CA SER A 110 -4.53 -28.20 -41.39
C SER A 110 -4.43 -27.33 -40.13
N THR A 111 -4.81 -26.06 -40.23
CA THR A 111 -4.88 -25.13 -39.10
C THR A 111 -6.02 -25.52 -38.16
N THR A 112 -5.77 -26.48 -37.26
CA THR A 112 -6.40 -26.45 -35.95
C THR A 112 -6.06 -25.11 -35.31
N PRO A 113 -7.04 -24.29 -34.87
CA PRO A 113 -6.73 -23.01 -34.25
C PRO A 113 -5.83 -23.20 -33.03
N GLU A 114 -4.85 -22.32 -32.85
CA GLU A 114 -4.13 -22.19 -31.58
C GLU A 114 -5.12 -22.00 -30.41
N PRO A 115 -4.74 -22.37 -29.17
CA PRO A 115 -5.58 -22.15 -28.00
C PRO A 115 -5.96 -20.66 -27.90
N SER A 116 -7.24 -20.39 -28.15
CA SER A 116 -7.78 -19.02 -28.19
C SER A 116 -7.42 -18.25 -26.93
N MET A 117 -6.77 -17.10 -27.08
CA MET A 117 -6.53 -16.15 -26.00
C MET A 117 -7.87 -15.77 -25.36
N LEU A 118 -8.15 -16.35 -24.19
CA LEU A 118 -9.34 -16.01 -23.40
C LEU A 118 -9.26 -14.52 -23.01
N PRO A 119 -10.37 -13.75 -23.05
CA PRO A 119 -10.36 -12.35 -22.65
C PRO A 119 -9.89 -12.18 -21.19
N ALA A 120 -9.05 -11.20 -20.89
CA ALA A 120 -8.57 -10.93 -19.54
C ALA A 120 -9.62 -10.28 -18.61
N ASP A 121 -10.65 -9.63 -19.16
CA ASP A 121 -11.75 -9.03 -18.40
C ASP A 121 -13.08 -8.97 -19.18
N CYS A 122 -14.11 -8.42 -18.54
CA CYS A 122 -15.44 -8.22 -19.12
C CYS A 122 -15.50 -7.11 -20.20
N GLN A 123 -14.56 -6.15 -20.21
CA GLN A 123 -14.53 -5.11 -21.24
C GLN A 123 -14.13 -5.74 -22.58
N SER A 124 -13.09 -6.58 -22.63
CA SER A 124 -12.75 -7.22 -23.92
C SER A 124 -13.68 -8.32 -24.37
N ILE A 125 -14.49 -8.91 -23.47
CA ILE A 125 -15.65 -9.73 -23.88
C ILE A 125 -16.64 -8.85 -24.68
N LEU A 126 -16.91 -7.63 -24.20
CA LEU A 126 -17.74 -6.67 -24.91
C LEU A 126 -17.09 -6.16 -26.22
N ASP A 127 -15.78 -5.93 -26.23
CA ASP A 127 -15.05 -5.41 -27.39
C ASP A 127 -14.99 -6.42 -28.55
N VAL A 128 -15.00 -7.73 -28.27
CA VAL A 128 -15.20 -8.78 -29.31
C VAL A 128 -16.68 -9.00 -29.68
N GLY A 129 -17.58 -8.11 -29.24
CA GLY A 129 -18.98 -8.05 -29.64
C GLY A 129 -19.97 -8.81 -28.75
N GLN A 130 -19.54 -9.43 -27.64
CA GLN A 130 -20.45 -10.13 -26.73
C GLN A 130 -21.10 -9.13 -25.76
N ASN A 131 -22.28 -8.63 -26.12
CA ASN A 131 -22.97 -7.54 -25.42
C ASN A 131 -24.04 -7.98 -24.42
N THR A 132 -24.20 -9.29 -24.18
CA THR A 132 -25.15 -9.83 -23.21
C THR A 132 -24.53 -9.95 -21.82
N SER A 133 -25.24 -9.48 -20.79
CA SER A 133 -24.83 -9.72 -19.39
C SER A 133 -25.01 -11.19 -19.02
N GLY A 134 -24.04 -11.78 -18.31
CA GLY A 134 -24.04 -13.21 -18.02
C GLY A 134 -22.75 -13.70 -17.38
N VAL A 135 -22.63 -15.02 -17.19
CA VAL A 135 -21.41 -15.65 -16.67
C VAL A 135 -20.45 -15.96 -17.82
N TYR A 136 -19.20 -15.52 -17.70
CA TYR A 136 -18.15 -15.74 -18.68
C TYR A 136 -16.88 -16.25 -17.99
N THR A 137 -16.02 -16.94 -18.75
CA THR A 137 -14.67 -17.30 -18.32
C THR A 137 -13.69 -16.25 -18.83
N ILE A 138 -12.95 -15.61 -17.93
CA ILE A 138 -11.84 -14.70 -18.24
C ILE A 138 -10.49 -15.35 -17.89
N ARG A 139 -9.40 -14.86 -18.47
CA ARG A 139 -8.02 -15.28 -18.19
C ARG A 139 -7.14 -14.08 -17.82
N HIS A 140 -7.14 -13.73 -16.54
CA HIS A 140 -6.28 -12.67 -16.02
C HIS A 140 -4.96 -13.28 -15.53
N LYS A 141 -3.81 -12.74 -15.96
CA LYS A 141 -2.44 -13.18 -15.60
C LYS A 141 -2.28 -14.71 -15.54
N HIS A 142 -2.64 -15.36 -16.65
CA HIS A 142 -2.61 -16.83 -16.86
C HIS A 142 -3.57 -17.67 -16.00
N GLN A 143 -4.36 -17.06 -15.12
CA GLN A 143 -5.35 -17.73 -14.28
C GLN A 143 -6.75 -17.63 -14.92
N ASN A 144 -7.41 -18.77 -15.12
CA ASN A 144 -8.78 -18.80 -15.63
C ASN A 144 -9.77 -18.66 -14.46
N MET A 145 -10.78 -17.78 -14.58
CA MET A 145 -11.84 -17.67 -13.58
C MET A 145 -13.19 -17.38 -14.22
N GLN A 146 -14.27 -17.89 -13.63
CA GLN A 146 -15.64 -17.52 -14.00
C GLN A 146 -16.06 -16.25 -13.26
N VAL A 147 -16.64 -15.30 -13.98
CA VAL A 147 -17.14 -14.02 -13.46
C VAL A 147 -18.50 -13.72 -14.05
N TYR A 148 -19.32 -12.95 -13.34
CA TYR A 148 -20.50 -12.33 -13.94
C TYR A 148 -20.09 -11.00 -14.61
N CYS A 149 -20.23 -10.92 -15.93
CA CYS A 149 -20.07 -9.68 -16.67
C CYS A 149 -21.42 -8.95 -16.78
N ARG A 150 -21.48 -7.71 -16.28
CA ARG A 150 -22.55 -6.76 -16.60
C ARG A 150 -22.11 -5.92 -17.79
N MET A 151 -22.79 -6.09 -18.91
CA MET A 151 -22.61 -5.27 -20.11
C MET A 151 -23.64 -4.13 -20.09
N GLU A 152 -23.16 -2.90 -19.94
CA GLU A 152 -24.01 -1.72 -19.75
C GLU A 152 -23.40 -0.51 -20.48
N SER A 153 -24.17 0.17 -21.34
CA SER A 153 -23.79 1.45 -21.95
C SER A 153 -22.39 1.49 -22.59
N GLY A 154 -22.01 0.43 -23.31
CA GLY A 154 -20.70 0.30 -23.96
C GLY A 154 -19.54 -0.07 -23.03
N LYS A 155 -19.83 -0.49 -21.79
CA LYS A 155 -18.84 -0.86 -20.78
C LYS A 155 -19.10 -2.27 -20.26
N GLY A 156 -18.02 -3.06 -20.14
CA GLY A 156 -18.07 -4.42 -19.59
C GLY A 156 -17.56 -4.46 -18.16
N TYR A 157 -18.44 -4.70 -17.20
CA TYR A 157 -18.15 -4.68 -15.76
C TYR A 157 -18.02 -6.08 -15.18
N THR A 158 -16.92 -6.36 -14.47
CA THR A 158 -16.76 -7.58 -13.65
C THR A 158 -17.46 -7.37 -12.32
N VAL A 159 -18.61 -8.00 -12.12
CA VAL A 159 -19.34 -7.98 -10.83
C VAL A 159 -18.65 -8.93 -9.87
N PHE A 160 -18.32 -8.45 -8.66
CA PHE A 160 -17.62 -9.22 -7.64
C PHE A 160 -18.40 -9.40 -6.34
N GLN A 161 -19.43 -8.58 -6.11
CA GLN A 161 -20.39 -8.75 -5.04
C GLN A 161 -21.79 -8.46 -5.56
N ARG A 162 -22.78 -9.24 -5.13
CA ARG A 162 -24.20 -8.99 -5.41
C ARG A 162 -25.09 -9.40 -4.23
N ARG A 163 -26.01 -8.52 -3.83
CA ARG A 163 -27.12 -8.74 -2.88
C ARG A 163 -28.46 -8.42 -3.56
N LEU A 164 -29.47 -9.27 -3.37
CA LEU A 164 -30.76 -9.24 -4.08
C LEU A 164 -31.97 -9.61 -3.22
N ASP A 165 -31.82 -10.65 -2.38
CA ASP A 165 -32.96 -11.39 -1.81
C ASP A 165 -32.67 -12.14 -0.50
N GLY A 166 -31.42 -12.16 -0.03
CA GLY A 166 -31.02 -12.87 1.19
C GLY A 166 -30.96 -14.39 1.04
N SER A 167 -30.94 -14.92 -0.19
CA SER A 167 -30.77 -16.34 -0.47
C SER A 167 -29.41 -16.90 -0.05
N VAL A 168 -28.39 -16.04 0.14
CA VAL A 168 -27.04 -16.41 0.57
C VAL A 168 -26.66 -15.69 1.86
N SER A 169 -26.23 -16.45 2.87
CA SER A 169 -25.59 -15.88 4.07
C SER A 169 -24.22 -15.29 3.72
N PHE A 170 -23.95 -14.07 4.20
CA PHE A 170 -22.65 -13.38 4.12
C PHE A 170 -21.88 -13.39 5.46
N ASN A 171 -22.46 -13.96 6.53
CA ASN A 171 -21.71 -14.25 7.76
C ASN A 171 -20.87 -15.52 7.55
N ARG A 172 -19.64 -15.33 7.07
CA ARG A 172 -18.72 -16.36 6.55
C ARG A 172 -17.33 -16.25 7.16
N THR A 173 -16.55 -17.32 7.07
CA THR A 173 -15.15 -17.38 7.53
C THR A 173 -14.20 -16.61 6.62
N TRP A 174 -12.99 -16.35 7.11
CA TRP A 174 -11.88 -15.80 6.33
C TRP A 174 -11.63 -16.58 5.05
N GLN A 175 -11.56 -17.91 5.16
CA GLN A 175 -11.31 -18.81 4.03
C GLN A 175 -12.47 -18.77 3.02
N GLU A 176 -13.72 -18.78 3.47
CA GLU A 176 -14.88 -18.62 2.58
C GLU A 176 -14.85 -17.27 1.83
N TYR A 177 -14.44 -16.18 2.49
CA TYR A 177 -14.26 -14.88 1.84
C TYR A 177 -13.06 -14.83 0.90
N ALA A 178 -11.98 -15.57 1.18
CA ALA A 178 -10.81 -15.71 0.31
C ALA A 178 -11.17 -16.43 -1.00
N ASP A 179 -11.83 -17.60 -0.88
CA ASP A 179 -12.21 -18.47 -2.00
C ASP A 179 -13.38 -17.91 -2.81
N GLY A 180 -14.36 -17.29 -2.14
CA GLY A 180 -15.62 -16.83 -2.72
C GLY A 180 -16.77 -17.83 -2.54
N PHE A 181 -18.00 -17.32 -2.52
CA PHE A 181 -19.21 -18.10 -2.21
C PHE A 181 -20.45 -17.55 -2.92
N GLY A 182 -21.51 -18.37 -2.96
CA GLY A 182 -22.81 -18.00 -3.56
C GLY A 182 -22.94 -18.47 -5.01
N ASN A 183 -23.75 -17.76 -5.79
CA ASN A 183 -24.01 -18.07 -7.20
C ASN A 183 -23.84 -16.82 -8.07
N LEU A 184 -23.01 -16.88 -9.10
CA LEU A 184 -22.75 -15.76 -10.02
C LEU A 184 -24.03 -15.20 -10.71
N THR A 185 -25.10 -16.00 -10.83
CA THR A 185 -26.41 -15.52 -11.35
C THR A 185 -27.39 -15.06 -10.26
N GLY A 186 -27.05 -15.22 -8.98
CA GLY A 186 -27.82 -14.80 -7.80
C GLY A 186 -26.97 -13.94 -6.87
N GLU A 187 -27.11 -14.10 -5.56
CA GLU A 187 -26.20 -13.46 -4.59
C GLU A 187 -24.85 -14.17 -4.51
N PHE A 188 -23.75 -13.41 -4.43
CA PHE A 188 -22.39 -13.97 -4.31
C PHE A 188 -21.35 -12.97 -3.81
N TRP A 189 -20.21 -13.52 -3.38
CA TRP A 189 -18.92 -12.86 -3.23
C TRP A 189 -17.88 -13.61 -4.09
N LEU A 190 -17.12 -12.91 -4.93
CA LEU A 190 -16.23 -13.52 -5.92
C LEU A 190 -15.00 -14.22 -5.31
N GLY A 191 -14.55 -13.76 -4.14
CA GLY A 191 -13.35 -14.23 -3.45
C GLY A 191 -12.26 -13.15 -3.40
N ASN A 192 -11.72 -12.88 -2.21
CA ASN A 192 -10.71 -11.83 -1.99
C ASN A 192 -9.42 -12.10 -2.75
N GLN A 193 -9.02 -13.38 -2.87
CA GLN A 193 -7.84 -13.75 -3.67
C GLN A 193 -8.03 -13.40 -5.16
N LYS A 194 -9.25 -13.56 -5.69
CA LYS A 194 -9.57 -13.22 -7.10
C LYS A 194 -9.59 -11.70 -7.28
N LEU A 195 -10.17 -10.98 -6.31
CA LEU A 195 -10.19 -9.52 -6.28
C LEU A 195 -8.78 -8.92 -6.23
N SER A 196 -7.90 -9.49 -5.41
CA SER A 196 -6.51 -9.05 -5.30
C SER A 196 -5.77 -9.21 -6.64
N SER A 197 -5.83 -10.42 -7.22
CA SER A 197 -5.29 -10.70 -8.55
C SER A 197 -5.79 -9.68 -9.59
N LEU A 198 -7.11 -9.54 -9.73
CA LEU A 198 -7.74 -8.65 -10.72
C LEU A 198 -7.35 -7.17 -10.56
N THR A 199 -7.18 -6.68 -9.33
CA THR A 199 -7.05 -5.24 -9.06
C THR A 199 -5.59 -4.75 -8.95
N ARG A 200 -4.60 -5.64 -9.11
CA ARG A 200 -3.18 -5.36 -8.85
C ARG A 200 -2.55 -4.19 -9.62
N ASN A 201 -3.00 -3.92 -10.85
CA ASN A 201 -2.34 -2.92 -11.72
C ASN A 201 -2.75 -1.46 -11.43
N TRP A 202 -3.58 -1.21 -10.41
CA TRP A 202 -4.09 0.13 -10.02
C TRP A 202 -4.85 0.90 -11.11
N GLY A 203 -5.13 0.26 -12.24
CA GLY A 203 -5.86 0.78 -13.39
C GLY A 203 -7.34 0.41 -13.42
N ARG A 204 -7.94 0.08 -12.27
CA ARG A 204 -9.35 -0.32 -12.16
C ARG A 204 -10.19 0.68 -11.37
N GLU A 205 -11.38 0.96 -11.88
CA GLU A 205 -12.44 1.65 -11.12
C GLU A 205 -13.24 0.67 -10.25
N LEU A 206 -13.73 1.15 -9.11
CA LEU A 206 -14.83 0.53 -8.37
C LEU A 206 -16.12 1.27 -8.70
N VAL A 207 -17.17 0.52 -9.02
CA VAL A 207 -18.51 1.04 -9.21
C VAL A 207 -19.47 0.24 -8.33
N ILE A 208 -20.26 0.95 -7.53
CA ILE A 208 -21.25 0.36 -6.64
C ILE A 208 -22.62 0.86 -7.10
N THR A 209 -23.60 -0.04 -7.23
CA THR A 209 -25.01 0.32 -7.42
C THR A 209 -25.81 -0.14 -6.21
N LEU A 210 -26.64 0.74 -5.68
CA LEU A 210 -27.46 0.53 -4.47
C LEU A 210 -28.95 0.62 -4.81
N ARG A 211 -29.78 -0.15 -4.10
CA ARG A 211 -31.24 -0.10 -4.24
C ARG A 211 -31.93 -0.07 -2.88
N ALA A 212 -32.77 0.92 -2.64
CA ALA A 212 -33.58 1.04 -1.42
C ALA A 212 -34.91 0.26 -1.54
N PHE A 213 -35.54 -0.05 -0.40
CA PHE A 213 -36.87 -0.68 -0.40
C PHE A 213 -37.98 0.17 -1.03
N ALA A 214 -37.83 1.50 -1.00
CA ALA A 214 -38.73 2.45 -1.67
C ALA A 214 -38.63 2.42 -3.21
N GLY A 215 -37.68 1.69 -3.79
CA GLY A 215 -37.44 1.63 -5.23
C GLY A 215 -36.47 2.68 -5.76
N GLU A 216 -35.95 3.55 -4.89
CA GLU A 216 -34.84 4.46 -5.21
C GLU A 216 -33.57 3.65 -5.50
N GLU A 217 -32.75 4.16 -6.43
CA GLU A 217 -31.44 3.62 -6.76
C GLU A 217 -30.38 4.70 -6.67
N ALA A 218 -29.13 4.30 -6.44
CA ALA A 218 -27.96 5.16 -6.40
C ALA A 218 -26.74 4.47 -6.99
N ARG A 219 -25.75 5.24 -7.46
CA ARG A 219 -24.51 4.75 -8.05
C ARG A 219 -23.31 5.57 -7.58
N ILE A 220 -22.29 4.87 -7.08
CA ILE A 220 -21.02 5.43 -6.62
C ILE A 220 -19.89 4.94 -7.54
N ARG A 221 -18.90 5.80 -7.80
CA ARG A 221 -17.65 5.47 -8.49
C ARG A 221 -16.46 5.94 -7.68
N TYR A 222 -15.46 5.07 -7.55
CA TYR A 222 -14.10 5.44 -7.16
C TYR A 222 -13.21 5.22 -8.37
N GLU A 223 -12.39 6.21 -8.72
CA GLU A 223 -11.50 6.13 -9.88
C GLU A 223 -10.49 4.98 -9.78
N TYR A 224 -10.08 4.67 -8.55
CA TYR A 224 -9.05 3.69 -8.22
C TYR A 224 -9.58 2.73 -7.17
N PHE A 225 -9.30 1.45 -7.39
CA PHE A 225 -9.73 0.36 -6.53
C PHE A 225 -8.68 -0.75 -6.56
N HIS A 226 -8.21 -1.11 -5.37
CA HIS A 226 -7.28 -2.20 -5.18
C HIS A 226 -7.53 -2.91 -3.85
N VAL A 227 -7.46 -4.23 -3.90
CA VAL A 227 -7.50 -5.13 -2.75
C VAL A 227 -6.15 -5.82 -2.71
N PHE A 228 -5.43 -5.72 -1.60
CA PHE A 228 -4.12 -6.36 -1.51
C PHE A 228 -4.24 -7.89 -1.35
N ALA A 229 -3.12 -8.60 -1.45
CA ALA A 229 -3.02 -10.02 -1.18
C ALA A 229 -3.26 -10.40 0.30
N SER A 230 -3.38 -11.70 0.57
CA SER A 230 -3.67 -12.28 1.89
C SER A 230 -2.70 -11.86 2.99
N GLU A 231 -1.41 -11.76 2.67
CA GLU A 231 -0.34 -11.39 3.58
C GLU A 231 -0.37 -9.90 3.99
N TYR A 232 -1.20 -9.08 3.33
CA TYR A 232 -1.60 -7.74 3.78
C TYR A 232 -3.08 -7.69 4.19
N THR A 233 -3.63 -8.81 4.68
CA THR A 233 -4.98 -8.93 5.25
C THR A 233 -6.09 -8.45 4.30
N TYR A 234 -5.91 -8.65 2.99
CA TYR A 234 -6.80 -8.16 1.93
C TYR A 234 -7.21 -6.67 2.07
N LYS A 235 -6.31 -5.82 2.60
CA LYS A 235 -6.63 -4.40 2.87
C LYS A 235 -7.15 -3.71 1.60
N LEU A 236 -8.17 -2.87 1.77
CA LEU A 236 -8.77 -2.07 0.70
C LEU A 236 -8.05 -0.75 0.57
N ILE A 237 -7.86 -0.31 -0.68
CA ILE A 237 -7.66 1.10 -1.00
C ILE A 237 -8.62 1.47 -2.13
N VAL A 238 -9.43 2.50 -1.88
CA VAL A 238 -10.24 3.20 -2.87
C VAL A 238 -9.83 4.66 -2.91
N ASP A 239 -9.78 5.26 -4.10
CA ASP A 239 -9.43 6.67 -4.24
C ASP A 239 -10.07 7.33 -5.47
N GLY A 240 -10.05 8.66 -5.53
CA GLY A 240 -10.68 9.46 -6.58
C GLY A 240 -12.20 9.49 -6.50
N PHE A 241 -12.77 9.48 -5.29
CA PHE A 241 -14.15 9.92 -5.11
C PHE A 241 -14.27 11.44 -5.37
N SER A 242 -15.40 11.87 -5.92
CA SER A 242 -15.78 13.27 -6.05
C SER A 242 -17.30 13.40 -5.92
N GLU A 243 -17.82 14.60 -5.67
CA GLU A 243 -19.29 14.82 -5.62
C GLU A 243 -19.98 14.49 -6.96
N GLU A 244 -19.27 14.58 -8.10
CA GLU A 244 -19.76 14.15 -9.41
C GLU A 244 -19.68 12.62 -9.60
N SER A 245 -18.93 11.92 -8.74
CA SER A 245 -18.71 10.47 -8.83
C SER A 245 -19.85 9.63 -8.22
N GLY A 246 -20.81 10.21 -7.51
CA GLY A 246 -21.99 9.48 -7.06
C GLY A 246 -23.04 10.28 -6.27
N ASP A 247 -24.28 9.82 -6.36
CA ASP A 247 -25.50 10.40 -5.75
C ASP A 247 -25.78 9.91 -4.31
N ALA A 248 -24.93 9.04 -3.78
CA ALA A 248 -25.07 8.40 -2.47
C ALA A 248 -23.98 8.81 -1.45
N GLY A 249 -23.03 9.67 -1.82
CA GLY A 249 -21.91 10.05 -0.96
C GLY A 249 -20.87 8.95 -0.73
N ASP A 250 -19.78 9.29 -0.04
CA ASP A 250 -18.68 8.38 0.26
C ASP A 250 -18.85 7.71 1.62
N SER A 251 -19.07 6.41 1.61
CA SER A 251 -19.17 5.56 2.81
C SER A 251 -18.08 4.49 2.90
N LEU A 252 -17.05 4.55 2.05
CA LEU A 252 -15.83 3.74 2.16
C LEU A 252 -14.60 4.54 2.61
N GLY A 253 -14.64 5.88 2.49
CA GLY A 253 -13.53 6.76 2.86
C GLY A 253 -12.41 6.73 1.82
N SER A 254 -12.57 7.52 0.76
CA SER A 254 -11.56 7.72 -0.29
C SER A 254 -10.21 8.11 0.34
N GLY A 255 -9.15 7.37 -0.04
CA GLY A 255 -7.79 7.56 0.46
C GLY A 255 -7.47 6.87 1.79
N THR A 256 -8.45 6.27 2.48
CA THR A 256 -8.22 5.42 3.67
C THR A 256 -7.62 4.06 3.29
N ILE A 257 -7.05 3.37 4.28
CA ILE A 257 -6.49 2.03 4.15
C ILE A 257 -7.07 1.17 5.28
N ILE A 258 -8.00 0.29 4.96
CA ILE A 258 -8.74 -0.50 5.96
C ILE A 258 -8.50 -1.98 5.67
N ARG A 259 -8.22 -2.79 6.70
CA ARG A 259 -7.99 -4.25 6.58
C ARG A 259 -9.31 -4.98 6.48
N PHE A 260 -9.32 -6.18 5.91
CA PHE A 260 -10.52 -7.02 5.90
C PHE A 260 -10.63 -7.79 7.22
N SER A 261 -11.79 -7.80 7.86
CA SER A 261 -12.10 -8.64 9.03
C SER A 261 -13.22 -9.62 8.68
N THR A 262 -13.19 -10.80 9.32
CA THR A 262 -14.29 -11.78 9.34
C THR A 262 -14.57 -12.20 10.78
N ARG A 263 -15.68 -12.92 11.01
CA ARG A 263 -16.10 -13.36 12.36
C ARG A 263 -15.09 -14.25 13.11
N ASP A 264 -14.04 -14.68 12.42
CA ASP A 264 -13.01 -15.62 12.84
C ASP A 264 -11.59 -15.09 12.68
N GLU A 265 -11.39 -13.96 11.98
CA GLU A 265 -10.10 -13.28 11.81
C GLU A 265 -10.31 -11.77 11.97
N ASP A 266 -9.79 -11.22 13.07
CA ASP A 266 -9.96 -9.84 13.48
C ASP A 266 -8.76 -8.97 13.07
N HIS A 267 -8.99 -8.01 12.18
CA HIS A 267 -7.95 -7.12 11.66
C HIS A 267 -8.36 -5.64 11.66
N ASP A 268 -9.51 -5.30 12.26
CA ASP A 268 -9.94 -3.90 12.37
C ASP A 268 -9.18 -3.18 13.50
N ASN A 269 -9.43 -1.89 13.69
CA ASN A 269 -8.70 -1.09 14.67
C ASN A 269 -9.50 -0.91 15.99
N ASP A 270 -10.54 -1.71 16.23
CA ASP A 270 -11.32 -1.71 17.48
C ASP A 270 -10.71 -2.63 18.57
N GLY A 271 -11.40 -2.76 19.70
CA GLY A 271 -11.16 -3.80 20.71
C GLY A 271 -12.19 -4.94 20.69
N GLU A 272 -13.24 -4.83 19.87
CA GLU A 272 -14.25 -5.87 19.60
C GLU A 272 -14.22 -6.26 18.11
N ASN A 273 -14.34 -7.54 17.76
CA ASN A 273 -14.40 -7.96 16.35
C ASN A 273 -15.68 -7.43 15.67
N CYS A 274 -15.51 -6.47 14.75
CA CYS A 274 -16.62 -5.78 14.10
C CYS A 274 -17.37 -6.67 13.10
N ALA A 275 -16.68 -7.64 12.49
CA ALA A 275 -17.27 -8.60 11.56
C ALA A 275 -18.11 -9.68 12.26
N GLU A 276 -17.75 -10.07 13.48
CA GLU A 276 -18.60 -10.91 14.34
C GLU A 276 -19.87 -10.13 14.71
N LYS A 277 -19.72 -8.87 15.15
CA LYS A 277 -20.80 -7.97 15.60
C LYS A 277 -21.83 -7.64 14.51
N PHE A 278 -21.39 -7.32 13.30
CA PHE A 278 -22.27 -6.92 12.18
C PHE A 278 -22.49 -8.03 11.13
N HIS A 279 -22.02 -9.25 11.42
CA HIS A 279 -22.37 -10.48 10.72
C HIS A 279 -22.09 -10.49 9.21
N GLY A 280 -21.01 -9.82 8.79
CA GLY A 280 -20.54 -9.79 7.42
C GLY A 280 -19.05 -9.50 7.38
N GLY A 281 -18.30 -10.19 6.52
CA GLY A 281 -16.88 -9.90 6.30
C GLY A 281 -16.73 -8.61 5.50
N TRP A 282 -15.96 -7.66 6.00
CA TRP A 282 -15.86 -6.32 5.43
C TRP A 282 -14.57 -5.63 5.84
N TRP A 283 -14.32 -4.48 5.23
CA TRP A 283 -13.30 -3.53 5.65
C TRP A 283 -13.88 -2.61 6.73
N TYR A 284 -13.86 -3.06 7.99
CA TYR A 284 -14.23 -2.24 9.15
C TYR A 284 -13.00 -1.51 9.69
N ASP A 285 -13.16 -0.24 10.06
CA ASP A 285 -12.10 0.52 10.72
C ASP A 285 -12.25 0.47 12.25
N GLY A 286 -13.49 0.59 12.75
CA GLY A 286 -13.86 0.30 14.14
C GLY A 286 -15.35 -0.01 14.25
N CYS A 287 -15.86 -0.24 15.46
CA CYS A 287 -17.28 -0.53 15.72
C CYS A 287 -17.74 -0.25 17.16
N GLY A 288 -16.99 0.55 17.90
CA GLY A 288 -17.31 1.02 19.24
C GLY A 288 -18.68 1.68 19.38
N SER A 289 -19.03 1.96 20.64
CA SER A 289 -20.33 2.58 20.99
C SER A 289 -20.37 4.10 20.81
N ASP A 290 -19.23 4.75 20.55
CA ASP A 290 -19.16 6.17 20.25
C ASP A 290 -19.41 6.42 18.75
N ILE A 291 -20.43 7.23 18.49
CA ILE A 291 -21.16 7.27 17.21
C ILE A 291 -20.39 7.89 16.03
N SER A 292 -19.15 8.34 16.27
CA SER A 292 -18.23 8.89 15.29
C SER A 292 -17.30 7.87 14.64
N ASP A 293 -17.31 6.62 15.10
CA ASP A 293 -16.25 5.65 14.75
C ASP A 293 -16.38 5.06 13.33
N TRP A 294 -15.86 5.83 12.37
CA TRP A 294 -15.01 5.45 11.22
C TRP A 294 -15.52 4.51 10.11
N PHE A 295 -16.49 3.61 10.32
CA PHE A 295 -17.05 2.81 9.23
C PHE A 295 -18.46 3.29 8.84
N LEU A 296 -18.64 3.61 7.56
CA LEU A 296 -19.87 4.21 7.04
C LEU A 296 -20.65 3.29 6.08
N SER A 297 -20.21 2.04 5.90
CA SER A 297 -20.85 1.04 5.05
C SER A 297 -20.75 -0.38 5.63
N ASN A 298 -21.73 -1.20 5.28
CA ASN A 298 -21.71 -2.64 5.51
C ASN A 298 -22.51 -3.32 4.39
N LEU A 299 -21.96 -3.45 3.19
CA LEU A 299 -22.69 -4.06 2.07
C LEU A 299 -22.78 -5.60 2.18
N ASN A 300 -21.99 -6.20 3.07
CA ASN A 300 -21.97 -7.63 3.35
C ASN A 300 -22.78 -8.03 4.60
N GLY A 301 -23.46 -7.09 5.27
CA GLY A 301 -24.27 -7.32 6.46
C GLY A 301 -25.51 -8.20 6.22
N LEU A 302 -26.32 -8.37 7.26
CA LEU A 302 -27.51 -9.22 7.19
C LEU A 302 -28.52 -8.67 6.16
N TYR A 303 -29.14 -9.58 5.42
CA TYR A 303 -30.26 -9.23 4.56
C TYR A 303 -31.55 -9.24 5.39
N TYR A 304 -32.24 -8.10 5.44
CA TYR A 304 -33.54 -7.96 6.10
C TYR A 304 -34.67 -7.87 5.06
N ASN A 305 -35.87 -8.32 5.42
CA ASN A 305 -37.06 -8.24 4.56
C ASN A 305 -37.77 -6.86 4.63
N ASN A 306 -37.21 -5.93 5.39
CA ASN A 306 -37.72 -4.57 5.62
C ASN A 306 -36.55 -3.58 5.69
N ALA A 307 -36.88 -2.29 5.59
CA ALA A 307 -35.88 -1.22 5.57
C ALA A 307 -35.32 -0.90 6.96
N THR A 308 -36.18 -0.81 7.99
CA THR A 308 -35.76 -0.40 9.34
C THR A 308 -35.09 -1.54 10.07
N VAL A 309 -33.85 -1.29 10.51
CA VAL A 309 -32.99 -2.26 11.20
C VAL A 309 -32.25 -1.58 12.36
N ASP A 310 -31.69 -2.39 13.25
CA ASP A 310 -30.74 -1.91 14.26
C ASP A 310 -29.47 -1.36 13.58
N ASP A 311 -28.80 -0.43 14.28
CA ASP A 311 -27.63 0.29 13.78
C ASP A 311 -26.59 -0.67 13.15
N TYR A 312 -26.19 -0.40 11.90
CA TYR A 312 -25.12 -1.11 11.16
C TYR A 312 -25.31 -2.61 10.84
N MET A 313 -26.39 -3.25 11.30
CA MET A 313 -26.59 -4.70 11.12
C MET A 313 -27.02 -5.13 9.72
N GLY A 314 -27.62 -4.22 8.94
CA GLY A 314 -28.18 -4.52 7.61
C GLY A 314 -27.19 -4.37 6.44
N ILE A 315 -27.69 -4.41 5.21
CA ILE A 315 -26.94 -3.96 4.02
C ILE A 315 -26.95 -2.44 4.02
N GLN A 316 -25.84 -1.76 4.31
CA GLN A 316 -25.88 -0.32 4.61
C GLN A 316 -24.88 0.56 3.83
N TRP A 317 -25.33 1.79 3.58
CA TRP A 317 -24.56 2.92 3.05
C TRP A 317 -25.03 4.20 3.74
N VAL A 318 -24.29 4.61 4.79
CA VAL A 318 -24.74 5.61 5.77
C VAL A 318 -24.93 6.99 5.14
N THR A 319 -24.06 7.39 4.22
CA THR A 319 -24.14 8.70 3.55
C THR A 319 -25.37 8.85 2.63
N TRP A 320 -26.06 7.76 2.30
CA TRP A 320 -27.28 7.79 1.48
C TRP A 320 -28.58 7.59 2.26
N LYS A 321 -28.63 6.60 3.15
CA LYS A 321 -29.88 6.23 3.88
C LYS A 321 -29.74 6.20 5.40
N GLY A 322 -28.54 6.46 5.93
CA GLY A 322 -28.27 6.40 7.36
C GLY A 322 -28.13 4.97 7.91
N LYS A 323 -27.58 4.89 9.11
CA LYS A 323 -27.20 3.64 9.81
C LYS A 323 -28.35 2.74 10.28
N GLN A 324 -29.61 3.19 10.17
CA GLN A 324 -30.82 2.46 10.61
C GLN A 324 -31.65 1.93 9.43
N VAL A 325 -31.10 2.00 8.21
CA VAL A 325 -31.81 1.63 6.98
C VAL A 325 -31.00 0.59 6.21
N SER A 326 -31.48 -0.66 6.21
CA SER A 326 -31.02 -1.66 5.27
C SER A 326 -31.52 -1.36 3.87
N LEU A 327 -30.62 -1.51 2.92
CA LEU A 327 -30.91 -1.52 1.49
C LEU A 327 -31.56 -2.84 1.09
N LYS A 328 -32.31 -2.81 -0.01
CA LYS A 328 -32.96 -3.97 -0.62
C LYS A 328 -31.99 -4.79 -1.47
N GLY A 329 -30.89 -4.19 -1.91
CA GLY A 329 -29.85 -4.86 -2.66
C GLY A 329 -28.73 -3.90 -3.05
N CYS A 330 -27.62 -4.49 -3.45
CA CYS A 330 -26.47 -3.77 -3.98
C CYS A 330 -25.67 -4.68 -4.91
N GLU A 331 -24.85 -4.07 -5.76
CA GLU A 331 -23.82 -4.76 -6.53
C GLU A 331 -22.54 -3.94 -6.49
N MET A 332 -21.42 -4.62 -6.29
CA MET A 332 -20.09 -4.05 -6.44
C MET A 332 -19.43 -4.67 -7.67
N MET A 333 -18.90 -3.80 -8.52
CA MET A 333 -18.32 -4.17 -9.80
C MET A 333 -17.07 -3.36 -10.08
N THR A 334 -16.14 -3.97 -10.80
CA THR A 334 -14.89 -3.34 -11.22
C THR A 334 -14.70 -3.43 -12.73
N ARG A 335 -13.94 -2.50 -13.30
CA ARG A 335 -13.62 -2.45 -14.73
C ARG A 335 -12.24 -1.85 -14.93
N SER A 336 -11.50 -2.36 -15.92
CA SER A 336 -10.27 -1.70 -16.37
C SER A 336 -10.59 -0.31 -16.95
N LYS A 337 -9.88 0.71 -16.48
CA LYS A 337 -9.78 2.03 -17.16
C LYS A 337 -8.79 1.96 -18.33
N CYS A 338 -7.95 0.92 -18.41
CA CYS A 338 -6.90 0.76 -19.41
C CYS A 338 -7.44 0.01 -20.63
N ASN A 339 -7.26 0.57 -21.83
CA ASN A 339 -7.58 -0.08 -23.09
C ASN A 339 -6.42 -1.02 -23.48
N TRP A 340 -6.59 -2.33 -23.30
CA TRP A 340 -5.56 -3.33 -23.53
C TRP A 340 -5.81 -4.12 -24.83
N SER A 341 -4.77 -4.31 -25.64
CA SER A 341 -4.91 -4.84 -27.00
C SER A 341 -4.58 -6.34 -27.16
N ILE A 342 -4.39 -7.07 -26.04
CA ILE A 342 -4.54 -8.55 -25.83
C ILE A 342 -3.75 -9.02 -24.57
N THR A 343 -2.67 -8.33 -24.18
CA THR A 343 -1.88 -8.64 -22.97
C THR A 343 -1.66 -7.39 -22.11
N GLU A 344 -1.83 -7.52 -20.80
CA GLU A 344 -1.50 -6.46 -19.83
C GLU A 344 0.04 -6.28 -19.75
N PRO A 345 0.58 -5.05 -19.85
CA PRO A 345 1.99 -4.79 -19.55
C PRO A 345 2.27 -4.93 -18.04
N PRO A 346 3.54 -5.16 -17.64
CA PRO A 346 3.90 -5.26 -16.22
C PRO A 346 3.65 -3.94 -15.49
N ALA A 347 3.10 -4.01 -14.28
CA ALA A 347 2.75 -2.83 -13.47
C ALA A 347 3.98 -2.13 -12.87
N ASP A 348 5.05 -2.88 -12.62
CA ASP A 348 6.27 -2.45 -11.93
C ASP A 348 7.46 -3.38 -12.23
N CYS A 349 8.60 -3.12 -11.58
CA CYS A 349 9.82 -3.92 -11.71
C CYS A 349 9.76 -5.29 -11.02
N GLN A 350 8.83 -5.48 -10.10
CA GLN A 350 8.60 -6.75 -9.40
C GLN A 350 8.01 -7.73 -10.41
N GLU A 351 6.92 -7.36 -11.10
CA GLU A 351 6.30 -8.21 -12.14
C GLU A 351 7.25 -8.59 -13.29
N ILE A 352 8.20 -7.71 -13.61
CA ILE A 352 9.24 -7.97 -14.60
C ILE A 352 10.20 -9.07 -14.10
N LEU A 353 10.61 -9.01 -12.83
CA LEU A 353 11.42 -10.04 -12.20
C LEU A 353 10.69 -11.38 -12.11
N ASP A 354 9.40 -11.38 -11.75
CA ASP A 354 8.58 -12.59 -11.65
C ASP A 354 8.28 -13.23 -13.02
N ALA A 355 8.31 -12.44 -14.10
CA ALA A 355 8.34 -12.93 -15.48
C ALA A 355 9.71 -13.51 -15.91
N GLY A 356 10.67 -13.63 -14.98
CA GLY A 356 12.01 -14.21 -15.18
C GLY A 356 13.04 -13.24 -15.75
N GLN A 357 12.76 -11.93 -15.79
CA GLN A 357 13.73 -10.93 -16.29
C GLN A 357 14.66 -10.48 -15.16
N ASN A 358 15.67 -11.29 -14.89
CA ASN A 358 16.55 -11.15 -13.72
C ASN A 358 17.64 -10.08 -13.84
N THR A 359 17.63 -9.25 -14.89
CA THR A 359 18.68 -8.27 -15.20
C THR A 359 18.25 -6.84 -14.92
N SER A 360 19.04 -6.10 -14.12
CA SER A 360 18.83 -4.66 -13.94
C SER A 360 18.99 -3.88 -15.24
N GLY A 361 18.18 -2.83 -15.44
CA GLY A 361 18.18 -2.04 -16.67
C GLY A 361 16.95 -1.15 -16.81
N VAL A 362 16.81 -0.48 -17.96
CA VAL A 362 15.63 0.35 -18.26
C VAL A 362 14.52 -0.49 -18.87
N TYR A 363 13.35 -0.48 -18.24
CA TYR A 363 12.14 -1.18 -18.69
C TYR A 363 10.98 -0.20 -18.87
N THR A 364 9.96 -0.62 -19.62
CA THR A 364 8.68 0.08 -19.70
C THR A 364 7.67 -0.64 -18.82
N ILE A 365 7.09 0.08 -17.86
CA ILE A 365 5.99 -0.39 -17.00
C ILE A 365 4.70 0.36 -17.37
N GLN A 366 3.54 -0.19 -17.01
CA GLN A 366 2.25 0.49 -17.09
C GLN A 366 1.60 0.57 -15.72
N HIS A 367 1.64 1.73 -15.08
CA HIS A 367 0.98 1.97 -13.80
C HIS A 367 -0.24 2.89 -13.99
N ALA A 368 -1.39 2.53 -13.42
CA ALA A 368 -2.64 3.31 -13.56
C ALA A 368 -2.96 3.74 -15.01
N CYS A 369 -2.75 2.82 -15.96
CA CYS A 369 -2.91 3.01 -17.41
C CYS A 369 -1.91 3.97 -18.09
N GLN A 370 -0.87 4.43 -17.40
CA GLN A 370 0.19 5.27 -17.96
C GLN A 370 1.45 4.45 -18.20
N ASN A 371 1.93 4.43 -19.45
CA ASN A 371 3.23 3.84 -19.78
C ASN A 371 4.36 4.78 -19.35
N MET A 372 5.35 4.27 -18.62
CA MET A 372 6.55 5.02 -18.27
C MET A 372 7.79 4.15 -18.30
N GLN A 373 8.93 4.76 -18.68
CA GLN A 373 10.23 4.10 -18.54
C GLN A 373 10.78 4.32 -17.14
N VAL A 374 11.27 3.24 -16.54
CA VAL A 374 11.91 3.23 -15.21
C VAL A 374 13.19 2.41 -15.29
N TYR A 375 14.16 2.71 -14.42
CA TYR A 375 15.26 1.78 -14.20
C TYR A 375 14.83 0.76 -13.14
N CYS A 376 14.80 -0.51 -13.51
CA CYS A 376 14.61 -1.62 -12.58
C CYS A 376 15.96 -2.07 -12.05
N HIS A 377 16.10 -2.07 -10.72
CA HIS A 377 17.19 -2.74 -10.02
C HIS A 377 16.67 -4.09 -9.49
N MET A 378 17.19 -5.18 -10.04
CA MET A 378 16.77 -6.53 -9.71
C MET A 378 17.72 -7.14 -8.69
N GLU A 379 17.15 -7.75 -7.64
CA GLU A 379 17.86 -8.54 -6.62
C GLU A 379 17.27 -9.98 -6.63
N PRO A 380 17.59 -10.82 -7.64
CA PRO A 380 16.94 -12.13 -7.84
C PRO A 380 17.15 -13.10 -6.69
N GLU A 381 18.27 -13.01 -5.98
CA GLU A 381 18.58 -13.82 -4.79
C GLU A 381 17.60 -13.59 -3.64
N SER A 382 17.08 -12.36 -3.51
CA SER A 382 16.02 -11.98 -2.57
C SER A 382 14.63 -11.99 -3.19
N GLY A 383 14.50 -12.31 -4.48
CA GLY A 383 13.25 -12.23 -5.24
C GLY A 383 12.65 -10.83 -5.33
N LYS A 384 13.47 -9.77 -5.26
CA LYS A 384 13.00 -8.36 -5.17
C LYS A 384 13.35 -7.51 -6.40
N GLY A 385 12.35 -6.92 -7.03
CA GLY A 385 12.46 -6.01 -8.18
C GLY A 385 12.08 -4.58 -7.81
N TYR A 386 13.06 -3.66 -7.86
CA TYR A 386 12.92 -2.30 -7.36
C TYR A 386 12.83 -1.28 -8.51
N ILE A 387 11.86 -0.36 -8.46
CA ILE A 387 11.88 0.87 -9.27
C ILE A 387 12.88 1.83 -8.64
N VAL A 388 13.94 2.19 -9.38
CA VAL A 388 14.84 3.29 -9.00
C VAL A 388 14.21 4.60 -9.44
N PHE A 389 14.02 5.53 -8.51
CA PHE A 389 13.48 6.86 -8.82
C PHE A 389 14.50 7.99 -8.67
N GLN A 390 15.60 7.72 -7.99
CA GLN A 390 16.70 8.66 -7.84
C GLN A 390 18.02 7.90 -7.73
N ARG A 391 19.06 8.41 -8.40
CA ARG A 391 20.44 7.90 -8.27
C ARG A 391 21.45 9.05 -8.35
N ARG A 392 22.49 9.00 -7.50
CA ARG A 392 23.72 9.81 -7.59
C ARG A 392 24.94 8.89 -7.62
N LEU A 393 25.93 9.23 -8.44
CA LEU A 393 27.09 8.41 -8.79
C LEU A 393 28.39 9.22 -8.89
N ASP A 394 28.35 10.36 -9.58
CA ASP A 394 29.54 11.05 -10.09
C ASP A 394 29.41 12.59 -10.19
N GLY A 395 28.24 13.14 -9.86
CA GLY A 395 27.97 14.58 -9.96
C GLY A 395 27.79 15.09 -11.40
N SER A 396 27.64 14.20 -12.39
CA SER A 396 27.42 14.57 -13.79
C SER A 396 26.11 15.33 -14.03
N VAL A 397 25.14 15.21 -13.12
CA VAL A 397 23.85 15.90 -13.20
C VAL A 397 23.67 16.84 -12.00
N SER A 398 23.45 18.14 -12.29
CA SER A 398 23.02 19.09 -11.25
C SER A 398 21.59 18.80 -10.79
N PHE A 399 21.38 18.86 -9.47
CA PHE A 399 20.08 18.78 -8.79
C PHE A 399 19.56 20.15 -8.34
N ASP A 400 20.36 21.22 -8.49
CA ASP A 400 19.89 22.60 -8.39
C ASP A 400 18.96 22.90 -9.59
N ARG A 401 17.64 22.71 -9.40
CA ARG A 401 16.63 22.64 -10.47
C ARG A 401 15.31 23.27 -10.05
N THR A 402 14.60 23.79 -11.04
CA THR A 402 13.27 24.39 -10.88
C THR A 402 12.18 23.40 -10.48
N TRP A 403 11.07 23.92 -9.96
CA TRP A 403 9.85 23.18 -9.63
C TRP A 403 9.37 22.32 -10.80
N GLN A 404 9.37 22.89 -12.00
CA GLN A 404 8.99 22.18 -13.22
C GLN A 404 9.98 21.03 -13.54
N GLY A 405 11.29 21.27 -13.40
CA GLY A 405 12.29 20.23 -13.60
C GLY A 405 12.10 19.05 -12.63
N TYR A 406 11.85 19.34 -11.36
CA TYR A 406 11.53 18.30 -10.37
C TYR A 406 10.19 17.61 -10.60
N ALA A 407 9.18 18.31 -11.14
CA ALA A 407 7.89 17.71 -11.48
C ALA A 407 7.99 16.72 -12.65
N GLU A 408 8.70 17.10 -13.72
CA GLU A 408 8.86 16.32 -14.96
C GLU A 408 9.91 15.19 -14.82
N GLY A 409 11.00 15.45 -14.09
CA GLY A 409 12.17 14.60 -13.98
C GLY A 409 13.32 15.03 -14.90
N PHE A 410 14.55 14.63 -14.56
CA PHE A 410 15.77 15.01 -15.28
C PHE A 410 16.90 13.98 -15.09
N GLY A 411 17.89 14.00 -15.97
CA GLY A 411 19.03 13.08 -15.97
C GLY A 411 18.85 11.88 -16.90
N ASP A 412 19.66 10.83 -16.70
CA ASP A 412 19.63 9.58 -17.47
C ASP A 412 19.30 8.40 -16.53
N LEU A 413 18.29 7.58 -16.87
CA LEU A 413 17.89 6.41 -16.07
C LEU A 413 19.04 5.41 -15.84
N THR A 414 20.06 5.40 -16.71
CA THR A 414 21.26 4.57 -16.60
C THR A 414 22.40 5.24 -15.81
N GLY A 415 22.33 6.55 -15.57
CA GLY A 415 23.30 7.36 -14.83
C GLY A 415 22.71 8.02 -13.59
N GLU A 416 23.01 9.31 -13.37
CA GLU A 416 22.34 10.13 -12.36
C GLU A 416 21.00 10.67 -12.88
N PHE A 417 19.95 10.62 -12.05
CA PHE A 417 18.63 11.13 -12.42
C PHE A 417 17.69 11.36 -11.23
N TRP A 418 16.62 12.12 -11.50
CA TRP A 418 15.39 12.21 -10.73
C TRP A 418 14.20 11.85 -11.62
N LEU A 419 13.38 10.87 -11.21
CA LEU A 419 12.29 10.32 -12.05
C LEU A 419 11.17 11.32 -12.34
N GLY A 420 10.95 12.28 -11.45
CA GLY A 420 9.90 13.32 -11.56
C GLY A 420 8.78 13.13 -10.53
N ASN A 421 8.44 14.20 -9.82
CA ASN A 421 7.45 14.18 -8.73
C ASN A 421 6.04 13.82 -9.23
N GLN A 422 5.70 14.12 -10.49
CA GLN A 422 4.43 13.68 -11.10
C GLN A 422 4.36 12.16 -11.22
N LYS A 423 5.45 11.52 -11.69
CA LYS A 423 5.53 10.06 -11.83
C LYS A 423 5.57 9.39 -10.45
N LEU A 424 6.34 9.94 -9.51
CA LEU A 424 6.41 9.49 -8.12
C LEU A 424 5.05 9.55 -7.43
N HIS A 425 4.33 10.67 -7.53
CA HIS A 425 2.96 10.77 -7.04
C HIS A 425 2.06 9.71 -7.70
N SER A 426 2.09 9.58 -9.03
CA SER A 426 1.25 8.61 -9.75
C SER A 426 1.51 7.16 -9.36
N LEU A 427 2.75 6.79 -9.04
CA LEU A 427 3.11 5.46 -8.53
C LEU A 427 2.64 5.31 -7.07
N THR A 428 3.00 6.25 -6.21
CA THR A 428 2.97 6.09 -4.75
C THR A 428 1.68 6.55 -4.07
N ARG A 429 0.79 7.27 -4.77
CA ARG A 429 -0.45 7.85 -4.21
C ARG A 429 -1.32 6.84 -3.45
N ASN A 430 -1.25 5.57 -3.80
CA ASN A 430 -2.07 4.50 -3.24
C ASN A 430 -1.38 3.73 -2.09
N TRP A 431 -0.36 4.28 -1.42
CA TRP A 431 0.21 3.75 -0.16
C TRP A 431 0.81 2.31 -0.21
N GLY A 432 0.89 1.69 -1.40
CA GLY A 432 1.28 0.29 -1.58
C GLY A 432 2.78 0.02 -1.69
N TRP A 433 3.64 0.95 -1.31
CA TRP A 433 5.08 0.92 -1.62
C TRP A 433 5.95 1.01 -0.36
N GLU A 434 6.99 0.18 -0.28
CA GLU A 434 8.15 0.43 0.60
C GLU A 434 9.10 1.42 -0.06
N LEU A 435 9.69 2.34 0.72
CA LEU A 435 10.86 3.13 0.30
C LEU A 435 12.11 2.44 0.85
N VAL A 436 13.08 2.21 -0.03
CA VAL A 436 14.38 1.64 0.31
C VAL A 436 15.47 2.56 -0.21
N ILE A 437 16.31 3.04 0.70
CA ILE A 437 17.42 3.95 0.42
C ILE A 437 18.72 3.17 0.63
N THR A 438 19.55 3.08 -0.40
CA THR A 438 20.91 2.51 -0.29
C THR A 438 21.91 3.64 -0.39
N LEU A 439 22.73 3.82 0.64
CA LEU A 439 23.72 4.89 0.79
C LEU A 439 25.14 4.30 0.73
N ARG A 440 26.10 5.07 0.24
CA ARG A 440 27.53 4.74 0.29
C ARG A 440 28.39 5.98 0.60
N ALA A 441 29.30 5.86 1.55
CA ALA A 441 30.18 6.93 2.00
C ALA A 441 31.58 6.85 1.36
N TYR A 442 32.35 7.94 1.45
CA TYR A 442 33.68 8.07 0.85
C TYR A 442 34.72 7.04 1.33
N ASP A 443 34.56 6.53 2.55
CA ASP A 443 35.37 5.46 3.15
C ASP A 443 35.05 4.07 2.56
N GLY A 444 33.97 3.97 1.77
CA GLY A 444 33.49 2.74 1.16
C GLY A 444 32.45 2.01 1.99
N GLU A 445 32.07 2.51 3.17
CA GLU A 445 30.96 1.95 3.95
C GLU A 445 29.63 2.14 3.20
N GLU A 446 28.72 1.19 3.39
CA GLU A 446 27.38 1.18 2.80
C GLU A 446 26.35 1.03 3.91
N ALA A 447 25.17 1.63 3.71
CA ALA A 447 24.03 1.47 4.61
C ALA A 447 22.74 1.34 3.81
N ARG A 448 21.82 0.50 4.28
CA ARG A 448 20.44 0.44 3.75
C ARG A 448 19.46 1.00 4.77
N VAL A 449 18.43 1.71 4.33
CA VAL A 449 17.32 2.20 5.16
C VAL A 449 16.00 1.80 4.52
N ARG A 450 14.99 1.44 5.31
CA ARG A 450 13.65 1.09 4.83
C ARG A 450 12.52 1.76 5.62
N TYR A 451 11.52 2.22 4.89
CA TYR A 451 10.24 2.70 5.42
C TYR A 451 9.11 1.83 4.86
N GLY A 452 8.26 1.29 5.75
CA GLY A 452 7.20 0.34 5.39
C GLY A 452 6.03 0.94 4.61
N LYS A 453 6.00 2.27 4.42
CA LYS A 453 5.08 2.98 3.53
C LYS A 453 5.81 4.19 2.95
N PHE A 454 5.51 4.52 1.70
CA PHE A 454 5.98 5.74 1.04
C PHE A 454 4.91 6.29 0.12
N LYS A 455 4.66 7.60 0.20
CA LYS A 455 3.71 8.32 -0.63
C LYS A 455 4.16 9.75 -0.86
N ILE A 456 4.05 10.21 -2.11
CA ILE A 456 4.13 11.62 -2.48
C ILE A 456 2.72 12.12 -2.79
N HIS A 457 2.29 13.20 -2.16
CA HIS A 457 0.98 13.82 -2.40
C HIS A 457 0.91 14.60 -3.73
N PRO A 458 -0.28 14.97 -4.26
CA PRO A 458 -0.37 15.77 -5.47
C PRO A 458 0.09 17.21 -5.22
N SER A 459 0.64 17.85 -6.26
CA SER A 459 1.06 19.27 -6.20
C SER A 459 -0.10 20.26 -6.08
N SER A 460 -1.29 19.89 -6.54
CA SER A 460 -2.50 20.75 -6.56
C SER A 460 -3.04 21.06 -5.17
N GLU A 461 -2.83 20.16 -4.21
CA GLU A 461 -3.40 20.24 -2.86
C GLU A 461 -2.32 20.41 -1.79
N ARG A 462 -1.19 19.71 -1.95
CA ARG A 462 -0.17 19.58 -0.89
C ARG A 462 1.27 19.66 -1.39
N ASN A 463 1.53 20.34 -2.50
CA ASN A 463 2.91 20.67 -2.94
C ASN A 463 3.92 19.49 -2.88
N TYR A 464 3.50 18.30 -3.31
CA TYR A 464 4.30 17.07 -3.22
C TYR A 464 4.76 16.68 -1.79
N GLU A 465 3.91 16.86 -0.77
CA GLU A 465 4.14 16.42 0.62
C GLU A 465 4.71 15.00 0.67
N LEU A 466 5.80 14.84 1.44
CA LEU A 466 6.38 13.55 1.75
C LEU A 466 5.57 12.85 2.83
N TYR A 467 5.19 11.60 2.57
CA TYR A 467 4.84 10.66 3.61
C TYR A 467 5.80 9.47 3.61
N VAL A 468 6.39 9.20 4.77
CA VAL A 468 6.99 7.91 5.14
C VAL A 468 6.27 7.31 6.33
N GLY A 469 5.99 6.01 6.25
CA GLY A 469 5.41 5.24 7.35
C GLY A 469 6.49 4.58 8.23
N ASP A 470 6.10 3.50 8.88
CA ASP A 470 6.89 2.78 9.88
C ASP A 470 8.36 2.58 9.46
N PHE A 471 9.27 3.33 10.11
CA PHE A 471 10.70 3.19 9.93
C PHE A 471 11.15 1.84 10.49
N ASN A 472 11.76 0.99 9.67
CA ASN A 472 12.17 -0.34 10.08
C ASN A 472 13.60 -0.31 10.63
N ALA A 473 13.70 0.07 11.92
CA ALA A 473 14.93 0.13 12.71
C ALA A 473 15.70 -1.21 12.83
N LYS A 474 15.12 -2.34 12.39
CA LYS A 474 15.79 -3.66 12.34
C LYS A 474 16.38 -4.00 10.96
N SER A 475 16.17 -3.15 9.95
CA SER A 475 16.46 -3.45 8.54
C SER A 475 17.59 -2.63 7.92
N GLY A 476 18.31 -1.86 8.75
CA GLY A 476 19.28 -0.89 8.26
C GLY A 476 20.43 -0.60 9.21
N ASP A 477 21.53 -0.14 8.59
CA ASP A 477 22.80 0.23 9.22
C ASP A 477 22.84 1.72 9.62
N ALA A 478 21.69 2.40 9.48
CA ALA A 478 21.49 3.83 9.64
C ALA A 478 20.10 4.11 10.27
N ASP A 479 20.03 5.09 11.18
CA ASP A 479 18.78 5.48 11.87
C ASP A 479 17.96 6.50 11.04
N ASP A 480 16.80 6.96 11.50
CA ASP A 480 15.82 7.72 10.71
C ASP A 480 16.14 9.22 10.53
N SER A 481 16.66 9.60 9.35
CA SER A 481 16.86 11.02 8.97
C SER A 481 15.67 11.66 8.24
N LEU A 482 14.60 10.93 7.90
CA LEU A 482 13.39 11.54 7.32
C LEU A 482 12.34 11.91 8.37
N ARG A 483 12.51 11.47 9.62
CA ARG A 483 11.59 11.76 10.75
C ARG A 483 11.15 13.23 10.86
N LEU A 484 12.06 14.18 10.71
CA LEU A 484 11.75 15.62 10.81
C LEU A 484 11.18 16.22 9.51
N GLN A 485 11.24 15.48 8.40
CA GLN A 485 10.87 15.89 7.05
C GLN A 485 9.59 15.20 6.55
N ASN A 486 9.15 14.17 7.27
CA ASN A 486 7.84 13.56 7.09
C ASN A 486 6.74 14.63 7.28
N HIS A 487 5.72 14.62 6.43
CA HIS A 487 4.66 15.62 6.33
C HIS A 487 5.07 17.04 5.90
N TRP A 488 6.32 17.26 5.47
CA TRP A 488 6.71 18.54 4.88
C TRP A 488 6.51 18.56 3.36
N TYR A 489 6.29 19.76 2.84
CA TYR A 489 6.15 20.02 1.41
C TYR A 489 7.52 20.02 0.72
N PHE A 490 7.52 19.80 -0.59
CA PHE A 490 8.73 19.91 -1.38
C PHE A 490 9.02 21.39 -1.65
N SER A 491 10.25 21.88 -1.45
CA SER A 491 10.71 23.20 -1.90
C SER A 491 11.66 23.06 -3.08
N THR A 492 11.74 24.08 -3.92
CA THR A 492 12.78 24.26 -4.95
C THR A 492 13.30 25.71 -4.94
N PRO A 493 14.48 26.01 -5.52
CA PRO A 493 15.04 27.38 -5.51
C PRO A 493 14.11 28.45 -6.10
N ASP A 494 13.23 28.07 -7.03
CA ASP A 494 12.21 28.93 -7.65
C ASP A 494 10.82 28.84 -6.96
N LYS A 495 10.64 27.97 -5.97
CA LYS A 495 9.38 27.80 -5.24
C LYS A 495 9.59 27.26 -3.82
N ASP A 496 9.67 28.20 -2.89
CA ASP A 496 9.64 27.95 -1.46
C ASP A 496 8.29 27.38 -1.00
N ASN A 497 8.30 26.28 -0.24
CA ASN A 497 7.14 25.72 0.47
C ASN A 497 7.53 25.20 1.88
N ASP A 498 8.67 25.61 2.44
CA ASP A 498 9.11 25.17 3.77
C ASP A 498 8.66 26.14 4.88
N PHE A 499 9.13 25.96 6.12
CA PHE A 499 8.69 26.77 7.27
C PHE A 499 9.58 27.98 7.55
N ASP A 500 10.75 28.08 6.90
CA ASP A 500 11.70 29.13 7.20
C ASP A 500 11.25 30.50 6.63
N GLY A 501 11.99 31.57 6.99
CA GLY A 501 11.82 32.88 6.36
C GLY A 501 12.65 33.04 5.08
N ASP A 502 13.67 32.19 4.89
CA ASP A 502 14.55 32.13 3.73
C ASP A 502 14.37 30.77 3.02
N ASN A 503 14.32 30.74 1.68
CA ASN A 503 14.13 29.49 0.92
C ASN A 503 15.28 28.49 1.16
N CYS A 504 14.99 27.38 1.83
CA CYS A 504 16.00 26.36 2.13
C CYS A 504 16.55 25.68 0.87
N ALA A 505 15.73 25.48 -0.16
CA ALA A 505 16.17 24.85 -1.41
C ALA A 505 17.15 25.72 -2.22
N GLU A 506 17.01 27.05 -2.17
CA GLU A 506 18.01 27.99 -2.69
C GLU A 506 19.31 27.91 -1.87
N LYS A 507 19.20 27.85 -0.54
CA LYS A 507 20.33 27.81 0.39
C LYS A 507 21.18 26.53 0.32
N PHE A 508 20.61 25.38 -0.07
CA PHE A 508 21.33 24.10 -0.18
C PHE A 508 21.39 23.53 -1.60
N HIS A 509 21.13 24.35 -2.62
CA HIS A 509 21.32 24.02 -4.05
C HIS A 509 20.67 22.71 -4.51
N GLY A 510 19.41 22.50 -4.12
CA GLY A 510 18.64 21.32 -4.50
C GLY A 510 17.20 21.41 -4.00
N GLY A 511 16.28 20.78 -4.71
CA GLY A 511 14.90 20.67 -4.24
C GLY A 511 14.75 19.52 -3.26
N TRP A 512 14.10 19.70 -2.12
CA TRP A 512 13.90 18.63 -1.13
C TRP A 512 12.72 18.94 -0.19
N TRP A 513 12.37 18.00 0.68
CA TRP A 513 11.39 18.18 1.74
C TRP A 513 12.04 18.87 2.94
N TYR A 514 12.31 20.16 2.83
CA TYR A 514 12.88 20.95 3.91
C TYR A 514 11.79 21.30 4.94
N ASN A 515 12.15 21.24 6.22
CA ASN A 515 11.33 21.78 7.30
C ASN A 515 11.82 23.19 7.69
N TYR A 516 13.09 23.33 8.06
CA TYR A 516 13.68 24.55 8.60
C TYR A 516 15.19 24.60 8.30
N CYS A 517 15.75 25.79 8.13
CA CYS A 517 17.17 25.97 7.79
C CYS A 517 17.85 27.22 8.37
N GLY A 518 17.21 27.93 9.30
CA GLY A 518 17.72 29.16 9.90
C GLY A 518 18.92 28.96 10.82
N SER A 519 19.07 29.82 11.83
CA SER A 519 20.27 29.80 12.68
C SER A 519 20.35 28.65 13.69
N ASP A 520 19.23 28.01 14.01
CA ASP A 520 19.19 26.89 14.96
C ASP A 520 19.34 25.54 14.26
N ILE A 521 20.59 25.08 14.14
CA ILE A 521 20.95 23.80 13.53
C ILE A 521 20.31 22.58 14.21
N SER A 522 19.79 22.71 15.43
CA SER A 522 19.13 21.58 16.11
C SER A 522 17.74 21.26 15.55
N ASN A 523 17.14 22.21 14.83
CA ASN A 523 15.83 22.07 14.17
C ASN A 523 15.94 21.85 12.66
N TRP A 524 17.16 21.81 12.10
CA TRP A 524 17.39 21.56 10.68
C TRP A 524 16.85 20.19 10.26
N PHE A 525 16.58 20.08 8.96
CA PHE A 525 16.35 18.81 8.28
C PHE A 525 17.50 17.83 8.54
N GLN A 526 17.20 16.53 8.61
CA GLN A 526 18.19 15.50 8.91
C GLN A 526 18.69 14.75 7.66
N SER A 527 18.05 14.96 6.50
CA SER A 527 18.57 14.52 5.20
C SER A 527 18.46 15.61 4.15
N ASN A 528 19.42 15.62 3.22
CA ASN A 528 19.30 16.26 1.92
C ASN A 528 20.09 15.41 0.93
N LEU A 529 19.42 14.51 0.23
CA LEU A 529 20.05 13.66 -0.78
C LEU A 529 20.18 14.39 -2.13
N ASN A 530 19.47 15.50 -2.31
CA ASN A 530 19.55 16.36 -3.50
C ASN A 530 20.65 17.43 -3.43
N GLY A 531 21.43 17.49 -2.36
CA GLY A 531 22.53 18.42 -2.19
C GLY A 531 23.65 18.30 -3.23
N LEU A 532 24.60 19.23 -3.12
CA LEU A 532 25.78 19.30 -3.97
C LEU A 532 26.60 18.01 -3.90
N TYR A 533 27.06 17.57 -5.06
CA TYR A 533 28.03 16.48 -5.16
C TYR A 533 29.43 17.04 -4.92
N TYR A 534 30.15 16.46 -3.95
CA TYR A 534 31.54 16.81 -3.67
C TYR A 534 32.47 15.66 -4.02
N SER A 535 33.59 15.98 -4.66
CA SER A 535 34.66 15.03 -5.02
C SER A 535 35.62 14.69 -3.86
N ASN A 536 35.40 15.28 -2.68
CA ASN A 536 36.29 15.21 -1.53
C ASN A 536 35.56 14.57 -0.35
N ALA A 537 36.29 13.83 0.48
CA ALA A 537 35.74 13.09 1.61
C ALA A 537 35.07 13.98 2.69
N THR A 538 35.54 15.21 2.89
CA THR A 538 35.00 16.18 3.83
C THR A 538 34.94 17.56 3.20
N VAL A 539 34.01 18.40 3.65
CA VAL A 539 33.84 19.79 3.19
C VAL A 539 33.46 20.70 4.36
N ASP A 540 33.85 21.97 4.28
CA ASP A 540 33.61 22.97 5.33
C ASP A 540 32.23 23.69 5.16
N ASP A 541 31.21 22.96 4.71
CA ASP A 541 29.83 23.44 4.56
C ASP A 541 28.77 22.34 4.81
N TYR A 542 27.50 22.69 4.64
CA TYR A 542 26.34 21.80 4.85
C TYR A 542 25.52 21.57 3.56
N MET A 543 26.02 21.99 2.40
CA MET A 543 25.30 21.94 1.11
C MET A 543 25.38 20.56 0.45
N GLY A 544 26.21 19.66 0.98
CA GLY A 544 26.43 18.33 0.43
C GLY A 544 25.28 17.33 0.63
N ILE A 545 25.40 16.20 -0.05
CA ILE A 545 24.56 15.01 0.15
C ILE A 545 24.72 14.52 1.60
N GLN A 546 23.62 14.44 2.36
CA GLN A 546 23.67 14.12 3.79
C GLN A 546 22.54 13.20 4.29
N TRP A 547 22.90 12.36 5.28
CA TRP A 547 22.02 11.51 6.08
C TRP A 547 22.56 11.53 7.53
N VAL A 548 22.05 12.47 8.33
CA VAL A 548 22.67 12.89 9.60
C VAL A 548 22.74 11.75 10.62
N THR A 549 21.77 10.85 10.62
CA THR A 549 21.71 9.70 11.53
C THR A 549 22.67 8.54 11.19
N TRP A 550 23.49 8.67 10.13
CA TRP A 550 24.51 7.68 9.76
C TRP A 550 25.93 8.27 9.70
N LYS A 551 26.12 9.28 8.85
CA LYS A 551 27.42 9.96 8.63
C LYS A 551 27.39 11.42 9.07
N GLY A 552 26.53 11.77 10.04
CA GLY A 552 26.50 13.10 10.62
C GLY A 552 26.35 14.22 9.58
N THR A 553 27.00 15.35 9.86
CA THR A 553 27.09 16.47 8.92
C THR A 553 28.43 16.47 8.17
N PRO A 554 28.49 16.96 6.91
CA PRO A 554 29.73 16.98 6.10
C PRO A 554 30.97 17.64 6.74
N LEU A 555 30.78 18.49 7.76
CA LEU A 555 31.84 19.15 8.54
C LEU A 555 32.70 18.19 9.40
N SER A 556 32.20 17.00 9.72
CA SER A 556 32.80 16.13 10.74
C SER A 556 33.09 14.71 10.30
N GLU A 557 32.47 14.25 9.21
CA GLU A 557 32.39 12.84 8.81
C GLU A 557 32.44 12.69 7.27
N PRO A 558 32.75 11.49 6.75
CA PRO A 558 32.82 11.23 5.31
C PRO A 558 31.49 11.50 4.59
N VAL A 559 31.54 12.34 3.55
CA VAL A 559 30.38 12.67 2.69
C VAL A 559 29.86 11.41 1.97
N ILE A 560 28.56 11.37 1.74
CA ILE A 560 27.91 10.31 0.94
C ILE A 560 28.26 10.54 -0.54
N VAL A 561 28.98 9.59 -1.15
CA VAL A 561 29.39 9.65 -2.56
C VAL A 561 28.28 9.26 -3.50
N THR A 562 27.63 8.14 -3.23
CA THR A 562 26.66 7.55 -4.14
C THR A 562 25.50 7.03 -3.33
N PHE A 563 24.30 7.16 -3.88
CA PHE A 563 23.14 6.54 -3.28
C PHE A 563 22.08 6.26 -4.33
N GLN A 564 21.10 5.47 -3.93
CA GLN A 564 19.94 5.13 -4.73
C GLN A 564 18.70 5.15 -3.83
N LEU A 565 17.66 5.89 -4.22
CA LEU A 565 16.33 5.72 -3.63
C LEU A 565 15.51 4.85 -4.58
N THR A 566 14.87 3.84 -3.99
CA THR A 566 14.06 2.88 -4.71
C THR A 566 12.72 2.66 -4.03
N ILE A 567 11.73 2.27 -4.81
CA ILE A 567 10.46 1.77 -4.31
C ILE A 567 10.23 0.35 -4.81
N SER A 568 9.70 -0.50 -3.95
CA SER A 568 9.15 -1.82 -4.31
C SER A 568 7.67 -1.81 -3.93
N PRO A 569 6.77 -2.48 -4.67
CA PRO A 569 5.47 -2.80 -4.10
C PRO A 569 5.70 -3.55 -2.80
N LEU A 570 4.83 -3.31 -1.81
CA LEU A 570 4.87 -4.06 -0.57
C LEU A 570 4.63 -5.54 -0.86
N GLU A 571 3.71 -5.82 -1.79
CA GLU A 571 3.33 -7.18 -2.20
C GLU A 571 4.45 -7.98 -2.85
N ALA A 572 4.64 -9.22 -2.38
CA ALA A 572 5.36 -10.24 -3.12
C ALA A 572 4.44 -10.88 -4.19
N HIS A 573 4.99 -11.45 -5.25
CA HIS A 573 4.21 -12.08 -6.32
C HIS A 573 4.14 -13.59 -6.11
N CYS A 574 3.62 -13.98 -4.94
CA CYS A 574 3.32 -15.37 -4.62
C CYS A 574 2.15 -15.88 -5.48
N TYR A 575 2.43 -16.19 -6.75
CA TYR A 575 1.51 -16.89 -7.65
C TYR A 575 1.35 -18.35 -7.18
N THR A 576 0.53 -18.58 -6.15
CA THR A 576 -0.02 -19.91 -5.91
C THR A 576 -1.01 -20.24 -7.04
N PRO A 577 -0.84 -21.36 -7.76
CA PRO A 577 -1.87 -21.84 -8.66
C PRO A 577 -3.09 -22.25 -7.83
N TRP A 578 -4.27 -21.77 -8.22
CA TRP A 578 -5.55 -22.29 -7.73
C TRP A 578 -5.61 -23.81 -7.97
N GLN A 579 -5.82 -24.58 -6.90
CA GLN A 579 -6.05 -26.03 -6.97
C GLN A 579 -7.54 -26.36 -7.06
#